data_AF-A0A2S6CK90-F1
#
_entry.id   AF-A0A2S6CK90-F1
#
_cell.length_a   1.000
_cell.length_b   1.000
_cell.length_c   1.000
_cell.angle_alpha   90.00
_cell.angle_beta   90.00
_cell.angle_gamma   90.00
#
_symmetry.space_group_name_H-M   'P 1'
#
loop_
_entity.id
_entity.type
_entity.pdbx_description
1 polymer ?
#
loop_
_entity_poly.entity_id
_entity_poly.type
_entity_poly.pdbx_seq_one_letter_code
_entity_poly.pdbx_strand_id
1 'polypeptide(L)'
;MAVKEGLQKAPLLVEEESGGEKEKLWQVLMRSPRTDRQRAVRLYCLLGLNVILFLSSLALYTRTVSLQGKETASLSPCIHRTDMKDARSAIEYEEQEYTGSLVYDPETHTAGRRHDADVEYFGPPTSLLDENWHQLLHGEIPTMTEEEAEPYLPELLRIPKTNSYHFEPDMFHTLHCLNANWEENVPKVGADQKMDG
;
A
#
# COMPACT_ATOMS: atom_id res chain seq x y z
N MET A 1 -80.92 -0.89 0.80
CA MET A 1 -80.02 -1.24 -0.33
C MET A 1 -78.59 -1.05 0.15
N ALA A 2 -77.69 -1.93 -0.30
CA ALA A 2 -76.26 -2.12 -0.02
C ALA A 2 -75.44 -0.83 0.23
N VAL A 3 -74.30 -0.83 0.94
CA VAL A 3 -73.03 -1.51 0.60
C VAL A 3 -72.07 -1.55 1.83
N LYS A 4 -71.34 -2.68 1.94
CA LYS A 4 -69.99 -3.00 2.48
C LYS A 4 -69.25 -1.92 3.30
N GLU A 5 -68.57 -2.25 4.40
CA GLU A 5 -67.22 -2.84 4.37
C GLU A 5 -66.90 -3.71 5.59
N GLY A 6 -66.31 -4.88 5.32
CA GLY A 6 -65.71 -5.74 6.32
C GLY A 6 -64.22 -5.46 6.44
N LEU A 7 -63.72 -5.45 7.68
CA LEU A 7 -62.29 -5.49 7.96
C LEU A 7 -62.01 -6.73 8.84
N GLN A 8 -61.70 -7.83 8.17
CA GLN A 8 -61.10 -9.02 8.79
C GLN A 8 -59.69 -8.65 9.26
N LYS A 9 -59.46 -8.67 10.57
CA LYS A 9 -58.09 -8.76 11.10
C LYS A 9 -57.65 -10.22 11.02
N ALA A 10 -56.62 -10.48 10.22
CA ALA A 10 -55.92 -11.75 10.21
C ALA A 10 -55.19 -11.97 11.55
N PRO A 11 -55.13 -13.20 12.08
CA PRO A 11 -54.27 -13.51 13.21
C PRO A 11 -52.82 -13.55 12.72
N LEU A 12 -52.03 -12.60 13.21
CA LEU A 12 -50.57 -12.58 13.06
C LEU A 12 -50.03 -13.82 13.80
N LEU A 13 -49.48 -14.78 13.06
CA LEU A 13 -48.76 -15.91 13.64
C LEU A 13 -47.50 -15.38 14.32
N VAL A 14 -47.50 -15.43 15.64
CA VAL A 14 -46.35 -15.18 16.49
C VAL A 14 -45.44 -16.42 16.39
N GLU A 15 -44.35 -16.32 15.64
CA GLU A 15 -43.22 -17.25 15.77
C GLU A 15 -42.40 -16.87 17.02
N GLU A 16 -42.80 -17.34 18.20
CA GLU A 16 -42.11 -17.07 19.49
C GLU A 16 -41.35 -18.27 20.08
N GLU A 17 -41.05 -19.33 19.31
CA GLU A 17 -40.40 -20.52 19.90
C GLU A 17 -38.86 -20.56 19.82
N SER A 18 -38.19 -19.65 19.09
CA SER A 18 -36.73 -19.74 18.89
C SER A 18 -35.88 -19.02 19.97
N GLY A 19 -36.45 -18.03 20.67
CA GLY A 19 -35.70 -17.20 21.64
C GLY A 19 -35.42 -17.89 22.97
N GLY A 20 -36.39 -18.67 23.46
CA GLY A 20 -36.32 -19.26 24.81
C GLY A 20 -35.32 -20.40 24.96
N GLU A 21 -35.02 -21.16 23.90
CA GLU A 21 -34.05 -22.25 23.97
C GLU A 21 -32.60 -21.75 24.05
N LYS A 22 -32.26 -20.72 23.28
CA LYS A 22 -30.90 -20.14 23.32
C LYS A 22 -30.60 -19.52 24.68
N GLU A 23 -31.55 -18.77 25.26
CA GLU A 23 -31.37 -18.19 26.60
C GLU A 23 -31.25 -19.26 27.68
N LYS A 24 -32.05 -20.33 27.62
CA LYS A 24 -31.92 -21.47 28.54
C LYS A 24 -30.56 -22.17 28.38
N LEU A 25 -30.07 -22.33 27.16
CA LEU A 25 -28.76 -22.91 26.88
C LEU A 25 -27.63 -22.07 27.48
N TRP A 26 -27.67 -20.74 27.32
CA TRP A 26 -26.72 -19.81 27.91
C TRP A 26 -26.76 -19.83 29.45
N GLN A 27 -27.95 -19.93 30.05
CA GLN A 27 -28.08 -20.04 31.50
C GLN A 27 -27.55 -21.36 32.06
N VAL A 28 -27.67 -22.46 31.33
CA VAL A 28 -27.08 -23.76 31.71
C VAL A 28 -25.55 -23.72 31.58
N LEU A 29 -25.03 -23.10 30.53
CA LEU A 29 -23.58 -22.91 30.30
C LEU A 29 -22.91 -22.01 31.36
N MET A 30 -23.62 -21.00 31.86
CA MET A 30 -23.11 -20.02 32.83
C MET A 30 -23.28 -20.46 34.29
N ARG A 31 -23.94 -21.60 34.56
CA ARG A 31 -24.13 -22.10 35.93
C ARG A 31 -22.79 -22.58 36.51
N SER A 32 -22.39 -22.02 37.66
CA SER A 32 -21.16 -22.42 38.35
C SER A 32 -21.20 -23.92 38.69
N PRO A 33 -20.14 -24.71 38.39
CA PRO A 33 -20.13 -26.14 38.66
C PRO A 33 -20.29 -26.38 40.15
N ARG A 34 -21.25 -27.24 40.52
CA ARG A 34 -21.57 -27.55 41.93
C ARG A 34 -20.76 -28.72 42.48
N THR A 35 -20.07 -29.47 41.62
CA THR A 35 -19.28 -30.65 42.00
C THR A 35 -17.90 -30.65 41.34
N ASP A 36 -16.90 -31.23 42.00
CA ASP A 36 -15.52 -31.28 41.51
C ASP A 36 -15.40 -32.00 40.17
N ARG A 37 -16.23 -33.02 39.94
CA ARG A 37 -16.29 -33.74 38.66
C ARG A 37 -16.76 -32.85 37.50
N GLN A 38 -17.73 -31.97 37.73
CA GLN A 38 -18.18 -30.99 36.73
C GLN A 38 -17.11 -29.94 36.43
N ARG A 39 -16.38 -29.52 37.47
CA ARG A 39 -15.25 -28.60 37.32
C ARG A 39 -14.12 -29.22 36.50
N ALA A 40 -13.76 -30.47 36.77
CA ALA A 40 -12.75 -31.21 36.01
C ALA A 40 -13.14 -31.35 34.54
N VAL A 41 -14.37 -31.78 34.24
CA VAL A 41 -14.86 -31.90 32.85
C VAL A 41 -14.80 -30.56 32.12
N ARG A 42 -15.25 -29.47 32.75
CA ARG A 42 -15.19 -28.12 32.15
C ARG A 42 -13.75 -27.69 31.88
N LEU A 43 -12.81 -27.97 32.78
CA LEU A 43 -11.40 -27.66 32.60
C LEU A 43 -10.80 -28.46 31.44
N TYR A 44 -11.11 -29.75 31.30
CA TYR A 44 -10.67 -30.56 30.16
C TYR A 44 -11.27 -30.09 28.83
N CYS A 45 -12.54 -29.68 28.81
CA CYS A 45 -13.16 -29.10 27.61
C CYS A 45 -12.50 -27.77 27.21
N LEU A 46 -12.24 -26.88 28.17
CA LEU A 46 -11.54 -25.61 27.92
C LEU A 46 -10.10 -25.85 27.47
N LEU A 47 -9.39 -26.80 28.08
CA LEU A 47 -8.05 -27.18 27.67
C LEU A 47 -8.05 -27.72 26.23
N GLY A 48 -8.97 -28.62 25.89
CA GLY A 48 -9.13 -29.15 24.54
C GLY A 48 -9.40 -28.05 23.50
N LEU A 49 -10.29 -27.10 23.82
CA LEU A 49 -10.57 -25.96 22.94
C LEU A 49 -9.35 -25.06 22.75
N ASN A 50 -8.59 -24.76 23.81
CA ASN A 50 -7.36 -23.99 23.72
C ASN A 50 -6.28 -24.69 22.88
N VAL A 51 -6.13 -26.02 23.03
CA VAL A 51 -5.19 -26.81 22.22
C VAL A 51 -5.59 -26.76 20.74
N ILE A 52 -6.87 -26.86 20.41
CA ILE A 52 -7.36 -26.76 19.02
C ILE A 52 -7.06 -25.37 18.43
N LEU A 53 -7.33 -24.29 19.18
CA LEU A 53 -7.03 -22.92 18.74
C LEU A 53 -5.52 -22.68 18.57
N PHE A 54 -4.71 -23.24 19.46
CA PHE A 54 -3.25 -23.15 19.36
C PHE A 54 -2.73 -23.88 18.11
N LEU A 55 -3.21 -25.10 17.86
CA LEU A 55 -2.79 -25.87 16.68
C LEU A 55 -3.26 -25.21 15.36
N SER A 56 -4.47 -24.63 15.34
CA SER A 56 -4.96 -23.93 14.14
C SER A 56 -4.18 -22.64 13.87
N SER A 57 -3.88 -21.84 14.90
CA SER A 57 -3.05 -20.63 14.75
C SER A 57 -1.62 -20.97 14.33
N LEU A 58 -1.01 -22.03 14.89
CA LEU A 58 0.31 -22.51 14.48
C LEU A 58 0.32 -23.00 13.02
N ALA A 59 -0.74 -23.69 12.57
CA ALA A 59 -0.87 -24.11 11.18
C ALA A 59 -1.02 -22.92 10.22
N LEU A 60 -1.77 -21.88 10.61
CA LEU A 60 -1.89 -20.65 9.83
C LEU A 60 -0.55 -19.87 9.79
N TYR A 61 0.16 -19.81 10.92
CA TYR A 61 1.48 -19.17 11.00
C TYR A 61 2.51 -19.90 10.14
N THR A 62 2.60 -21.21 10.24
CA THR A 62 3.54 -21.99 9.41
C THR A 62 3.19 -21.92 7.92
N ARG A 63 1.90 -21.88 7.56
CA ARG A 63 1.46 -21.66 6.18
C ARG A 63 1.83 -20.26 5.67
N THR A 64 1.60 -19.22 6.46
CA THR A 64 1.94 -17.84 6.06
C THR A 64 3.44 -17.66 5.90
N VAL A 65 4.26 -18.16 6.84
CA VAL A 65 5.73 -18.14 6.72
C VAL A 65 6.21 -18.98 5.54
N SER A 66 5.61 -20.14 5.27
CA SER A 66 6.00 -20.98 4.12
C SER A 66 5.58 -20.39 2.77
N LEU A 67 4.49 -19.63 2.73
CA LEU A 67 4.07 -18.88 1.55
C LEU A 67 4.99 -17.68 1.33
N GLN A 68 5.30 -16.92 2.38
CA GLN A 68 6.25 -15.81 2.33
C GLN A 68 7.65 -16.28 1.91
N GLY A 69 8.15 -17.40 2.46
CA GLY A 69 9.47 -17.94 2.09
C GLY A 69 9.54 -18.46 0.64
N LYS A 70 8.39 -18.80 0.03
CA LYS A 70 8.30 -19.15 -1.39
C LYS A 70 8.17 -17.91 -2.27
N GLU A 71 7.45 -16.89 -1.83
CA GLU A 71 7.34 -15.61 -2.54
C GLU A 71 8.66 -14.82 -2.52
N THR A 72 9.38 -14.77 -1.40
CA THR A 72 10.69 -14.08 -1.32
C THR A 72 11.80 -14.75 -2.13
N ALA A 73 11.66 -16.04 -2.45
CA ALA A 73 12.62 -16.77 -3.29
C ALA A 73 12.28 -16.73 -4.79
N SER A 74 11.08 -16.26 -5.17
CA SER A 74 10.65 -16.19 -6.58
C SER A 74 10.25 -14.78 -7.03
N LEU A 75 10.41 -13.76 -6.19
CA LEU A 75 10.30 -12.38 -6.64
C LEU A 75 11.48 -12.10 -7.56
N SER A 76 11.23 -12.18 -8.87
CA SER A 76 12.08 -11.56 -9.88
C SER A 76 12.44 -10.15 -9.42
N PRO A 77 13.67 -9.67 -9.68
CA PRO A 77 14.01 -8.27 -9.46
C PRO A 77 12.90 -7.43 -10.09
N CYS A 78 12.47 -6.40 -9.36
CA CYS A 78 11.30 -5.56 -9.58
C CYS A 78 11.34 -4.72 -10.87
N ILE A 79 11.75 -5.32 -11.98
CA ILE A 79 11.68 -4.81 -13.34
C ILE A 79 10.39 -5.38 -13.94
N HIS A 80 9.28 -4.67 -13.76
CA HIS A 80 8.10 -4.95 -14.58
C HIS A 80 8.44 -4.52 -16.00
N ARG A 81 8.71 -5.51 -16.86
CA ARG A 81 8.87 -5.32 -18.30
C ARG A 81 7.62 -4.61 -18.83
N THR A 82 7.77 -3.37 -19.30
CA THR A 82 6.64 -2.51 -19.67
C THR A 82 5.63 -3.27 -20.55
N ASP A 83 4.35 -3.11 -20.22
CA ASP A 83 3.21 -3.79 -20.84
C ASP A 83 2.88 -3.23 -22.24
N MET A 84 3.48 -2.09 -22.60
CA MET A 84 3.37 -1.45 -23.92
C MET A 84 4.23 -2.19 -24.96
N LYS A 85 3.72 -3.29 -25.52
CA LYS A 85 4.41 -4.12 -26.52
C LYS A 85 4.96 -3.31 -27.70
N ASP A 86 4.21 -2.31 -28.14
CA ASP A 86 4.52 -1.52 -29.34
C ASP A 86 5.62 -0.48 -29.07
N ALA A 87 5.79 -0.06 -27.81
CA ALA A 87 6.84 0.88 -27.40
C ALA A 87 8.19 0.19 -27.13
N ARG A 88 8.25 -1.15 -27.07
CA ARG A 88 9.46 -1.89 -26.65
C ARG A 88 10.67 -1.64 -27.53
N SER A 89 10.48 -1.42 -28.83
CA SER A 89 11.59 -1.12 -29.75
C SER A 89 12.16 0.29 -29.57
N ALA A 90 11.46 1.16 -28.85
CA ALA A 90 11.84 2.54 -28.59
C ALA A 90 12.23 2.79 -27.12
N ILE A 91 12.20 1.75 -26.26
CA ILE A 91 12.56 1.86 -24.84
C ILE A 91 13.99 1.37 -24.65
N GLU A 92 14.85 2.24 -24.13
CA GLU A 92 16.17 1.92 -23.64
C GLU A 92 16.18 1.97 -22.11
N TYR A 93 16.91 1.05 -21.47
CA TYR A 93 17.07 1.04 -20.03
C TYR A 93 18.41 1.67 -19.67
N GLU A 94 18.36 2.64 -18.77
CA GLU A 94 19.54 3.23 -18.14
C GLU A 94 19.48 2.97 -16.64
N GLU A 95 20.57 2.46 -16.08
CA GLU A 95 20.74 2.34 -14.64
C GLU A 95 21.51 3.57 -14.16
N GLN A 96 20.86 4.38 -13.32
CA GLN A 96 21.44 5.60 -12.78
C GLN A 96 21.42 5.56 -11.25
N GLU A 97 22.54 5.90 -10.63
CA GLU A 97 22.61 6.10 -9.20
C GLU A 97 21.99 7.44 -8.85
N TYR A 98 20.85 7.43 -8.14
CA TYR A 98 20.21 8.65 -7.67
C TYR A 98 20.92 9.16 -6.43
N THR A 99 21.65 10.25 -6.60
CA THR A 99 22.46 10.83 -5.53
C THR A 99 21.71 11.91 -4.74
N GLY A 100 20.49 12.31 -5.15
CA GLY A 100 19.69 13.41 -4.58
C GLY A 100 19.18 13.28 -3.13
N SER A 101 19.90 12.58 -2.25
CA SER A 101 19.59 12.44 -0.84
C SER A 101 19.65 13.79 -0.12
N LEU A 102 18.60 14.06 0.67
CA LEU A 102 18.57 15.16 1.63
C LEU A 102 19.39 14.75 2.86
N VAL A 103 20.45 15.50 3.13
CA VAL A 103 21.35 15.31 4.26
C VAL A 103 21.05 16.39 5.30
N TYR A 104 20.81 15.98 6.54
CA TYR A 104 20.68 16.90 7.66
C TYR A 104 22.06 17.19 8.26
N ASP A 105 22.41 18.46 8.38
CA ASP A 105 23.61 18.92 9.06
C ASP A 105 23.30 19.22 10.54
N PRO A 106 23.85 18.44 11.49
CA PRO A 106 23.59 18.62 12.92
C PRO A 106 24.24 19.87 13.51
N GLU A 107 25.26 20.46 12.87
CA GLU A 107 25.95 21.65 13.37
C GLU A 107 25.18 22.93 13.02
N THR A 108 24.72 23.02 11.76
CA THR A 108 23.95 24.17 11.27
C THR A 108 22.45 24.03 11.51
N HIS A 109 22.00 22.84 11.92
CA HIS A 109 20.58 22.45 12.03
C HIS A 109 19.79 22.67 10.74
N THR A 110 20.44 22.55 9.58
CA THR A 110 19.80 22.72 8.28
C THR A 110 19.73 21.40 7.51
N ALA A 111 18.69 21.24 6.70
CA ALA A 111 18.63 20.19 5.70
C ALA A 111 19.18 20.73 4.38
N GLY A 112 20.20 20.06 3.85
CA GLY A 112 20.79 20.36 2.55
C GLY A 112 20.69 19.17 1.61
N ARG A 113 20.93 19.38 0.32
CA ARG A 113 21.17 18.29 -0.62
C ARG A 113 22.68 18.14 -0.77
N ARG A 114 23.19 16.90 -0.86
CA ARG A 114 24.59 16.70 -1.23
C ARG A 114 24.81 17.18 -2.67
N HIS A 115 25.89 17.91 -2.93
CA HIS A 115 26.23 18.37 -4.27
C HIS A 115 26.90 17.22 -5.04
N ASP A 116 26.10 16.45 -5.76
CA ASP A 116 26.49 15.21 -6.42
C ASP A 116 25.93 15.06 -7.84
N ALA A 117 25.36 16.14 -8.37
CA ALA A 117 24.92 16.23 -9.75
C ALA A 117 25.75 17.28 -10.50
N ASP A 118 25.99 17.04 -11.79
CA ASP A 118 26.66 18.00 -12.67
C ASP A 118 25.82 19.26 -12.95
N VAL A 119 24.49 19.15 -12.79
CA VAL A 119 23.53 20.24 -12.98
C VAL A 119 22.69 20.42 -11.71
N GLU A 120 22.69 21.65 -11.17
CA GLU A 120 21.89 22.02 -10.01
C GLU A 120 20.52 22.56 -10.40
N TYR A 121 19.49 22.03 -9.76
CA TYR A 121 18.09 22.48 -9.89
C TYR A 121 17.50 23.00 -8.57
N PHE A 122 18.30 23.02 -7.50
CA PHE A 122 17.87 23.38 -6.14
C PHE A 122 18.92 24.25 -5.47
N GLY A 123 18.49 25.24 -4.69
CA GLY A 123 19.38 26.15 -3.97
C GLY A 123 18.78 27.56 -3.85
N PRO A 124 19.58 28.55 -3.42
CA PRO A 124 19.21 29.95 -3.51
C PRO A 124 18.88 30.34 -4.97
N PRO A 125 17.95 31.29 -5.19
CA PRO A 125 17.60 31.72 -6.54
C PRO A 125 18.81 32.32 -7.25
N THR A 126 19.15 31.76 -8.41
CA THR A 126 20.25 32.22 -9.26
C THR A 126 19.84 32.11 -10.72
N SER A 127 20.41 32.96 -11.59
CA SER A 127 20.11 32.92 -13.03
C SER A 127 20.52 31.60 -13.69
N LEU A 128 21.59 30.97 -13.20
CA LEU A 128 22.02 29.65 -13.66
C LEU A 128 20.97 28.58 -13.38
N LEU A 129 20.35 28.62 -12.19
CA LEU A 129 19.30 27.69 -11.81
C LEU A 129 18.06 27.89 -12.70
N ASP A 130 17.70 29.14 -13.01
CA ASP A 130 16.61 29.44 -13.95
C ASP A 130 16.90 28.93 -15.36
N GLU A 131 18.13 29.08 -15.86
CA GLU A 131 18.56 28.54 -17.16
C GLU A 131 18.51 27.01 -17.18
N ASN A 132 18.99 26.35 -16.12
CA ASN A 132 18.92 24.90 -15.99
C ASN A 132 17.47 24.41 -16.01
N TRP A 133 16.58 25.04 -15.24
CA TRP A 133 15.15 24.72 -15.26
C TRP A 133 14.52 24.97 -16.63
N HIS A 134 14.87 26.07 -17.28
CA HIS A 134 14.37 26.38 -18.62
C HIS A 134 14.80 25.33 -19.64
N GLN A 135 16.04 24.85 -19.55
CA GLN A 135 16.56 23.79 -20.40
C GLN A 135 15.91 22.43 -20.09
N LEU A 136 15.71 22.10 -18.81
CA LEU A 136 15.07 20.85 -18.38
C LEU A 136 13.61 20.77 -18.83
N LEU A 137 12.87 21.87 -18.71
CA LEU A 137 11.45 21.95 -19.08
C LEU A 137 11.26 22.26 -20.58
N HIS A 138 12.34 22.35 -21.35
CA HIS A 138 12.24 22.59 -22.78
C HIS A 138 11.55 21.40 -23.46
N GLY A 139 10.33 21.63 -23.95
CA GLY A 139 9.53 20.57 -24.60
C GLY A 139 8.67 19.75 -23.65
N GLU A 140 8.45 20.22 -22.40
CA GLU A 140 7.54 19.62 -21.41
C GLU A 140 6.14 19.35 -21.98
N ILE A 141 5.72 20.14 -22.97
CA ILE A 141 4.45 19.95 -23.67
C ILE A 141 4.74 19.61 -25.13
N PRO A 142 4.97 18.32 -25.47
CA PRO A 142 5.17 17.87 -26.83
C PRO A 142 4.04 18.33 -27.76
N THR A 143 4.41 18.65 -28.99
CA THR A 143 3.44 19.04 -30.02
C THR A 143 3.13 17.82 -30.89
N MET A 144 1.85 17.55 -31.10
CA MET A 144 1.40 16.48 -32.00
C MET A 144 1.41 16.97 -33.44
N THR A 145 1.70 16.07 -34.39
CA THR A 145 1.41 16.34 -35.80
C THR A 145 -0.09 16.28 -36.08
N GLU A 146 -0.53 16.75 -37.25
CA GLU A 146 -1.94 16.68 -37.61
C GLU A 146 -2.42 15.22 -37.72
N GLU A 147 -1.55 14.35 -38.24
CA GLU A 147 -1.81 12.92 -38.40
C GLU A 147 -1.93 12.21 -37.04
N GLU A 148 -1.11 12.60 -36.06
CA GLU A 148 -1.21 12.07 -34.69
C GLU A 148 -2.48 12.54 -33.97
N ALA A 149 -2.95 13.75 -34.27
CA ALA A 149 -4.12 14.35 -33.65
C ALA A 149 -5.46 13.87 -34.25
N GLU A 150 -5.46 13.45 -35.51
CA GLU A 150 -6.66 13.06 -36.28
C GLU A 150 -7.61 12.10 -35.54
N PRO A 151 -7.14 11.04 -34.84
CA PRO A 151 -8.01 10.11 -34.14
C PRO A 151 -8.77 10.70 -32.94
N TYR A 152 -8.36 11.86 -32.44
CA TYR A 152 -8.90 12.51 -31.25
C TYR A 152 -9.76 13.74 -31.57
N LEU A 153 -9.97 14.03 -32.86
CA LEU A 153 -10.84 15.11 -33.29
C LEU A 153 -12.30 14.64 -33.36
N PRO A 154 -13.26 15.52 -33.01
CA PRO A 154 -13.10 16.96 -32.74
C PRO A 154 -12.86 17.32 -31.26
N GLU A 155 -12.78 16.34 -30.35
CA GLU A 155 -12.66 16.59 -28.91
C GLU A 155 -11.33 17.27 -28.54
N LEU A 156 -10.26 16.95 -29.26
CA LEU A 156 -8.95 17.55 -29.08
C LEU A 156 -8.93 18.99 -29.63
N LEU A 157 -8.61 19.95 -28.76
CA LEU A 157 -8.56 21.37 -29.11
C LEU A 157 -7.11 21.84 -29.23
N ARG A 158 -6.87 22.75 -30.17
CA ARG A 158 -5.58 23.45 -30.28
C ARG A 158 -5.41 24.41 -29.12
N ILE A 159 -4.20 24.47 -28.56
CA ILE A 159 -3.86 25.48 -27.56
C ILE A 159 -3.76 26.85 -28.28
N PRO A 160 -4.51 27.89 -27.87
CA PRO A 160 -4.55 29.16 -28.62
C PRO A 160 -3.20 29.87 -28.77
N LYS A 161 -2.30 29.68 -27.80
CA LYS A 161 -0.99 30.35 -27.77
C LYS A 161 -0.03 29.81 -28.84
N THR A 162 -0.05 28.51 -29.08
CA THR A 162 0.85 27.81 -30.02
C THR A 162 0.15 27.43 -31.32
N ASN A 163 -1.18 27.46 -31.33
CA ASN A 163 -2.05 27.01 -32.42
C ASN A 163 -1.77 25.56 -32.85
N SER A 164 -1.38 24.72 -31.91
CA SER A 164 -1.03 23.32 -32.14
C SER A 164 -1.73 22.38 -31.17
N TYR A 165 -1.80 21.11 -31.55
CA TYR A 165 -2.24 20.04 -30.67
C TYR A 165 -1.09 19.59 -29.79
N HIS A 166 -1.41 19.19 -28.57
CA HIS A 166 -0.44 18.78 -27.58
C HIS A 166 -0.95 17.55 -26.87
N PHE A 167 -0.02 16.71 -26.42
CA PHE A 167 -0.31 15.61 -25.52
C PHE A 167 0.58 15.75 -24.29
N GLU A 168 0.08 15.28 -23.16
CA GLU A 168 0.84 15.19 -21.93
C GLU A 168 1.06 13.70 -21.63
N PRO A 169 2.31 13.22 -21.61
CA PRO A 169 2.60 11.89 -21.12
C PRO A 169 2.32 11.85 -19.61
N ASP A 170 1.17 11.28 -19.21
CA ASP A 170 0.86 11.06 -17.80
C ASP A 170 1.70 9.91 -17.25
N MET A 171 2.70 10.25 -16.43
CA MET A 171 3.61 9.31 -15.79
C MET A 171 3.12 9.01 -14.36
N PHE A 172 2.42 7.89 -14.20
CA PHE A 172 2.02 7.43 -12.87
C PHE A 172 3.21 6.85 -12.09
N HIS A 173 3.73 7.62 -11.14
CA HIS A 173 4.81 7.19 -10.27
C HIS A 173 4.28 6.35 -9.10
N THR A 174 4.36 5.03 -9.20
CA THR A 174 4.25 4.15 -8.03
C THR A 174 5.62 4.00 -7.38
N LEU A 175 5.92 4.86 -6.40
CA LEU A 175 7.07 4.70 -5.50
C LEU A 175 6.84 3.44 -4.64
N HIS A 176 7.20 2.27 -5.17
CA HIS A 176 7.42 1.11 -4.33
C HIS A 176 8.75 1.34 -3.61
N CYS A 177 8.69 1.67 -2.32
CA CYS A 177 9.89 1.86 -1.50
C CYS A 177 10.84 0.67 -1.69
N LEU A 178 12.03 0.95 -2.23
CA LEU A 178 13.20 0.07 -2.19
C LEU A 178 13.61 -0.11 -0.73
N ASN A 179 12.92 -0.99 0.00
CA ASN A 179 13.45 -1.56 1.24
C ASN A 179 14.49 -2.61 0.86
N ALA A 180 15.64 -2.17 0.35
CA ALA A 180 16.82 -2.99 0.22
C ALA A 180 17.88 -2.43 1.18
N ASN A 181 17.91 -3.04 2.37
CA ASN A 181 19.09 -3.21 3.22
C ASN A 181 19.72 -1.93 3.82
N TRP A 182 19.03 -1.33 4.80
CA TRP A 182 19.61 -0.32 5.69
C TRP A 182 20.63 -0.88 6.70
N GLU A 183 20.83 -2.20 6.77
CA GLU A 183 21.70 -2.83 7.78
C GLU A 183 23.18 -2.97 7.38
N GLU A 184 23.56 -2.79 6.11
CA GLU A 184 24.95 -3.10 5.70
C GLU A 184 25.93 -1.90 5.77
N ASN A 185 25.45 -0.65 5.88
CA ASN A 185 26.30 0.54 5.80
C ASN A 185 26.33 1.43 7.05
N VAL A 186 25.83 0.97 8.20
CA VAL A 186 26.04 1.69 9.46
C VAL A 186 27.42 1.31 10.01
N PRO A 187 28.40 2.23 10.12
CA PRO A 187 29.64 1.95 10.81
C PRO A 187 29.32 1.56 12.25
N LYS A 188 29.71 0.37 12.66
CA LYS A 188 29.66 -0.04 14.07
C LYS A 188 30.56 0.91 14.85
N VAL A 189 29.99 1.94 15.47
CA VAL A 189 30.71 2.78 16.42
C VAL A 189 31.16 1.86 17.55
N GLY A 190 32.47 1.63 17.61
CA GLY A 190 33.10 0.73 18.56
C GLY A 190 32.81 1.17 19.99
N ALA A 191 32.05 0.33 20.70
CA ALA A 191 31.98 0.38 22.15
C ALA A 191 33.28 -0.20 22.72
N ASP A 192 34.37 0.58 22.68
CA ASP A 192 35.59 0.32 23.43
C ASP A 192 36.32 1.65 23.67
N GLN A 193 35.80 2.44 24.61
CA GLN A 193 36.59 3.50 25.22
C GLN A 193 36.59 3.26 26.73
N LYS A 194 37.62 2.53 27.18
CA LYS A 194 38.01 2.46 28.59
C LYS A 194 38.26 3.87 29.10
N MET A 195 37.55 4.24 30.16
CA MET A 195 37.88 5.39 30.99
C MET A 195 39.08 5.02 31.86
N ASP A 196 40.26 5.53 31.50
CA ASP A 196 41.38 5.66 32.42
C ASP A 196 41.48 7.14 32.80
N GLY A 197 41.18 7.43 34.08
CA GLY A 197 41.24 8.74 34.72
C GLY A 197 40.85 8.63 36.18
#